data_AF-A0A413KAM4-F1
#
_entry.id   AF-A0A413KAM4-F1
#
_cell.length_a   1.000
_cell.length_b   1.000
_cell.length_c   1.000
_cell.angle_alpha   90.00
_cell.angle_beta   90.00
_cell.angle_gamma   90.00
#
_symmetry.space_group_name_H-M   'P 1'
#
loop_
_entity.id
_entity.type
_entity.pdbx_description
1 polymer ?
#
loop_
_entity_poly.entity_id
_entity_poly.type
_entity_poly.pdbx_seq_one_letter_code
_entity_poly.pdbx_strand_id
1 'polypeptide(L)'
;MSDNVNHPKHYENGPFECIELSRLLSSDWGQVVQYCFRWQHKNGVEDLKKALWFINDALKHSVPPIAAWNSEDACDSKAKADTLLGILATENWADLGRFWLEFERGTPWSVRRALTEKINEIEKEGK
;
A
#
# COMPACT_ATOMS: atom_id res chain seq x y z
N MET A 1 -23.72 -15.01 -4.02
CA MET A 1 -23.52 -14.72 -2.59
C MET A 1 -22.16 -14.07 -2.45
N SER A 2 -22.03 -12.97 -1.71
CA SER A 2 -20.73 -12.31 -1.48
C SER A 2 -19.96 -13.09 -0.42
N ASP A 3 -18.79 -13.63 -0.73
CA ASP A 3 -17.92 -14.22 0.28
C ASP A 3 -17.09 -13.11 0.94
N ASN A 4 -17.70 -12.43 1.91
CA ASN A 4 -17.05 -11.31 2.59
C ASN A 4 -15.83 -11.72 3.44
N VAL A 5 -15.58 -13.03 3.62
CA VAL A 5 -14.46 -13.55 4.42
C VAL A 5 -13.25 -13.77 3.52
N ASN A 6 -13.43 -14.50 2.41
CA ASN A 6 -12.32 -14.81 1.51
C ASN A 6 -12.12 -13.74 0.43
N HIS A 7 -13.18 -13.00 0.07
CA HIS A 7 -13.17 -11.98 -0.96
C HIS A 7 -13.99 -10.74 -0.53
N PRO A 8 -13.47 -9.91 0.39
CA PRO A 8 -14.18 -8.72 0.82
C PRO A 8 -14.26 -7.73 -0.34
N LYS A 9 -15.48 -7.32 -0.73
CA LYS A 9 -15.74 -6.41 -1.88
C LYS A 9 -14.88 -5.16 -1.98
N HIS A 10 -14.38 -4.65 -0.86
CA HIS A 10 -13.52 -3.45 -0.81
C HIS A 10 -12.04 -3.75 -1.12
N TYR A 11 -11.71 -5.00 -1.42
CA TYR A 11 -10.40 -5.46 -1.92
C TYR A 11 -10.50 -6.14 -3.30
N GLU A 12 -11.70 -6.54 -3.75
CA GLU A 12 -11.93 -7.17 -5.06
C GLU A 12 -11.93 -6.18 -6.25
N ASN A 13 -12.17 -4.89 -6.01
CA ASN A 13 -12.34 -3.91 -7.10
C ASN A 13 -11.01 -3.44 -7.72
N GLY A 14 -9.88 -3.83 -7.15
CA GLY A 14 -8.56 -3.46 -7.64
C GLY A 14 -8.12 -4.29 -8.84
N PRO A 15 -6.98 -3.95 -9.45
CA PRO A 15 -6.44 -4.71 -10.57
C PRO A 15 -6.02 -6.15 -10.20
N PHE A 16 -5.95 -6.46 -8.90
CA PHE A 16 -5.72 -7.78 -8.32
C PHE A 16 -6.20 -7.78 -6.85
N GLU A 17 -6.21 -8.94 -6.18
CA GLU A 17 -6.62 -9.04 -4.78
C GLU A 17 -5.57 -8.41 -3.85
N CYS A 18 -5.94 -7.46 -2.98
CA CYS A 18 -5.00 -6.77 -2.09
C CYS A 18 -4.10 -7.71 -1.25
N ILE A 19 -4.60 -8.91 -0.92
CA ILE A 19 -3.84 -9.92 -0.19
C ILE A 19 -2.64 -10.47 -0.98
N GLU A 20 -2.67 -10.42 -2.31
CA GLU A 20 -1.56 -10.87 -3.17
C GLU A 20 -0.30 -10.02 -3.00
N LEU A 21 -0.47 -8.72 -2.76
CA LEU A 21 0.63 -7.80 -2.46
C LEU A 21 0.95 -7.77 -0.97
N SER A 22 -0.05 -7.60 -0.10
CA SER A 22 0.20 -7.39 1.34
C SER A 22 0.90 -8.58 2.02
N ARG A 23 0.72 -9.81 1.52
CA ARG A 23 1.43 -11.00 2.04
C ARG A 23 2.93 -11.03 1.72
N LEU A 24 3.38 -10.27 0.72
CA LEU A 24 4.79 -10.19 0.30
C LEU A 24 5.57 -9.16 1.13
N LEU A 25 4.86 -8.35 1.92
CA LEU A 25 5.40 -7.26 2.70
C LEU A 25 5.55 -7.66 4.16
N SER A 26 6.37 -6.91 4.90
CA SER A 26 6.37 -7.00 6.35
C SER A 26 5.05 -6.47 6.93
N SER A 27 4.75 -6.82 8.18
CA SER A 27 3.43 -6.58 8.78
C SER A 27 2.97 -5.12 8.68
N ASP A 28 3.84 -4.16 9.00
CA ASP A 28 3.51 -2.73 8.92
C ASP A 28 3.22 -2.31 7.49
N TRP A 29 4.06 -2.70 6.55
CA TRP A 29 3.91 -2.34 5.14
C TRP A 29 2.74 -3.05 4.46
N GLY A 30 2.40 -4.26 4.90
CA GLY A 30 1.16 -4.95 4.52
C GLY A 30 -0.07 -4.15 4.96
N GLN A 31 -0.06 -3.59 6.17
CA GLN A 31 -1.14 -2.71 6.64
C GLN A 31 -1.19 -1.40 5.84
N VAL A 32 -0.05 -0.77 5.55
CA VAL A 32 0.02 0.41 4.67
C VAL A 32 -0.73 0.16 3.36
N VAL A 33 -0.42 -0.94 2.67
CA VAL A 33 -1.09 -1.31 1.41
C VAL A 33 -2.59 -1.50 1.64
N GLN A 34 -3.00 -2.24 2.66
CA GLN A 34 -4.43 -2.51 2.91
C GLN A 34 -5.25 -1.24 3.17
N TYR A 35 -4.69 -0.27 3.89
CA TYR A 35 -5.34 1.02 4.12
C TYR A 35 -5.40 1.85 2.83
N CYS A 36 -4.29 1.94 2.09
CA CYS A 36 -4.26 2.62 0.79
C CYS A 36 -5.13 1.95 -0.28
N PHE A 37 -5.39 0.65 -0.18
CA PHE A 37 -6.21 -0.04 -1.17
C PHE A 37 -7.70 0.28 -1.03
N ARG A 38 -8.17 0.45 0.21
CA ARG A 38 -9.60 0.52 0.54
C ARG A 38 -10.11 1.93 0.86
N TRP A 39 -9.22 2.93 0.91
CA TRP A 39 -9.53 4.23 1.53
C TRP A 39 -10.78 4.90 0.93
N GLN A 40 -10.92 4.89 -0.41
CA GLN A 40 -12.09 5.48 -1.09
C GLN A 40 -13.40 4.73 -0.83
N HIS A 41 -13.34 3.49 -0.35
CA HIS A 41 -14.49 2.60 -0.23
C HIS A 41 -14.86 2.27 1.23
N LYS A 42 -14.12 2.79 2.22
CA LYS A 42 -14.36 2.49 3.64
C LYS A 42 -14.34 3.72 4.54
N ASN A 43 -13.16 4.25 4.89
CA ASN A 43 -13.04 5.34 5.88
C ASN A 43 -12.46 6.65 5.31
N GLY A 44 -12.33 6.78 3.99
CA GLY A 44 -11.79 7.97 3.34
C GLY A 44 -10.36 8.30 3.79
N VAL A 45 -10.09 9.59 4.00
CA VAL A 45 -8.76 10.10 4.39
C VAL A 45 -8.25 9.52 5.73
N GLU A 46 -9.14 9.02 6.59
CA GLU A 46 -8.74 8.37 7.85
C GLU A 46 -7.90 7.11 7.59
N ASP A 47 -8.23 6.32 6.58
CA ASP A 47 -7.43 5.15 6.22
C ASP A 47 -6.05 5.59 5.69
N LEU A 48 -5.93 6.68 4.93
CA LEU A 48 -4.63 7.21 4.51
C LEU A 48 -3.79 7.69 5.70
N LYS A 49 -4.40 8.29 6.72
CA LYS A 49 -3.71 8.67 7.96
C LYS A 49 -3.20 7.46 8.74
N LYS A 50 -3.96 6.36 8.76
CA LYS A 50 -3.51 5.08 9.33
C LYS A 50 -2.34 4.50 8.55
N ALA A 51 -2.40 4.51 7.21
CA ALA A 51 -1.27 4.11 6.38
C ALA A 51 -0.01 4.96 6.69
N LEU A 52 -0.15 6.28 6.81
CA LEU A 52 0.97 7.15 7.17
C LEU A 52 1.53 6.84 8.56
N TRP A 53 0.67 6.49 9.52
CA TRP A 53 1.11 6.06 10.85
C TRP A 53 1.98 4.80 10.79
N PHE A 54 1.57 3.78 10.03
CA PHE A 54 2.36 2.55 9.85
C PHE A 54 3.69 2.79 9.14
N ILE A 55 3.74 3.68 8.14
CA ILE A 55 5.02 4.05 7.51
C ILE A 55 5.98 4.70 8.52
N ASN A 56 5.46 5.57 9.39
CA ASN A 56 6.27 6.21 10.42
C ASN A 56 6.77 5.20 11.46
N ASP A 57 5.93 4.25 11.85
CA ASP A 57 6.30 3.19 12.79
C ASP A 57 7.39 2.29 12.20
N ALA A 58 7.20 1.84 10.96
CA ALA A 58 8.20 1.04 10.25
C ALA A 58 9.54 1.77 10.11
N LEU A 59 9.53 3.07 9.79
CA LEU A 59 10.74 3.89 9.73
C LEU A 59 11.43 4.01 11.09
N LYS A 60 10.65 4.24 12.15
CA LYS A 60 11.17 4.36 13.52
C LYS A 60 11.82 3.06 14.00
N HIS A 61 11.24 1.92 13.63
CA HIS A 61 11.71 0.60 14.02
C HIS A 61 12.62 -0.08 12.98
N SER A 62 12.99 0.65 11.92
CA SER A 62 13.84 0.15 10.82
C SER A 62 13.29 -1.14 10.17
N VAL A 63 11.97 -1.25 10.08
CA VAL A 63 11.27 -2.37 9.46
C VAL A 63 11.31 -2.21 7.94
N PRO A 64 11.93 -3.15 7.20
CA PRO A 64 12.00 -3.06 5.75
C PRO A 64 10.62 -3.33 5.10
N PRO A 65 10.36 -2.80 3.90
CA PRO A 65 9.12 -3.05 3.18
C PRO A 65 8.85 -4.53 2.88
N ILE A 66 9.88 -5.24 2.42
CA ILE A 66 9.79 -6.67 2.12
C ILE A 66 10.28 -7.46 3.33
N ALA A 67 9.47 -8.42 3.76
CA ALA A 67 9.91 -9.39 4.74
C ALA A 67 10.74 -10.47 4.03
N ALA A 68 12.03 -10.54 4.36
CA ALA A 68 12.88 -11.64 3.94
C ALA A 68 12.67 -12.82 4.90
N TRP A 69 11.62 -13.62 4.68
CA TRP A 69 11.35 -14.80 5.52
C TRP A 69 12.43 -15.89 5.34
N ASN A 70 13.13 -15.88 4.20
CA ASN A 70 14.19 -16.82 3.79
C ASN A 70 14.87 -16.31 2.49
N SER A 71 16.17 -16.54 2.32
CA SER A 71 16.98 -15.90 1.26
C SER A 71 16.70 -16.40 -0.16
N GLU A 72 16.28 -17.65 -0.32
CA GLU A 72 16.01 -18.26 -1.63
C GLU A 72 14.75 -17.68 -2.29
N ASP A 73 13.69 -17.44 -1.50
CA ASP A 73 12.41 -16.92 -2.00
C ASP A 73 12.34 -15.37 -2.04
N ALA A 74 13.34 -14.69 -1.48
CA ALA A 74 13.33 -13.24 -1.33
C ALA A 74 13.38 -12.49 -2.68
N CYS A 75 14.14 -13.01 -3.65
CA CYS A 75 14.25 -12.42 -4.98
C CYS A 75 12.91 -12.49 -5.74
N ASP A 76 12.28 -13.66 -5.74
CA ASP A 76 11.00 -13.89 -6.41
C ASP A 76 9.87 -13.09 -5.74
N SER A 77 9.88 -13.03 -4.40
CA SER A 77 8.91 -12.23 -3.64
C SER A 77 9.06 -10.73 -3.93
N LYS A 78 10.29 -10.23 -4.06
CA LYS A 78 10.56 -8.83 -4.45
C LYS A 78 10.09 -8.55 -5.87
N ALA A 79 10.44 -9.40 -6.83
CA ALA A 79 10.03 -9.24 -8.22
C ALA A 79 8.50 -9.26 -8.38
N LYS A 80 7.82 -10.14 -7.64
CA LYS A 80 6.35 -10.17 -7.61
C LYS A 80 5.77 -8.90 -7.00
N ALA A 81 6.31 -8.44 -5.85
CA ALA A 81 5.84 -7.20 -5.23
C ALA A 81 6.02 -5.99 -6.16
N ASP A 82 7.15 -5.90 -6.87
CA ASP A 82 7.43 -4.81 -7.82
C ASP A 82 6.47 -4.83 -9.00
N THR A 83 6.15 -6.01 -9.52
CA THR A 83 5.18 -6.18 -10.59
C THR A 83 3.80 -5.67 -10.15
N LEU A 84 3.35 -6.07 -8.96
CA LEU A 84 2.05 -5.67 -8.43
C LEU A 84 1.99 -4.16 -8.11
N LEU A 85 3.06 -3.60 -7.54
CA LEU A 85 3.17 -2.15 -7.30
C LEU A 85 3.16 -1.35 -8.61
N GLY A 86 3.86 -1.84 -9.64
CA GLY A 86 3.88 -1.23 -10.97
C GLY A 86 2.51 -1.22 -11.63
N ILE A 87 1.71 -2.28 -11.46
CA ILE A 87 0.31 -2.31 -11.92
C ILE A 87 -0.51 -1.23 -11.20
N LEU A 88 -0.43 -1.12 -9.87
CA LEU A 88 -1.15 -0.09 -9.11
C LEU A 88 -0.74 1.33 -9.51
N ALA A 89 0.55 1.55 -9.79
CA ALA A 89 1.07 2.82 -10.26
C ALA A 89 0.53 3.18 -11.65
N THR A 90 0.52 2.21 -12.57
CA THR A 90 0.05 2.39 -13.96
C THR A 90 -1.45 2.68 -14.01
N GLU A 91 -2.24 1.96 -13.22
CA GLU A 91 -3.71 2.13 -13.16
C GLU A 91 -4.13 3.34 -12.31
N ASN A 92 -3.18 4.09 -11.73
CA ASN A 92 -3.45 5.12 -10.72
C ASN A 92 -4.43 4.63 -9.64
N TRP A 93 -4.23 3.41 -9.15
CA TRP A 93 -5.22 2.75 -8.30
C TRP A 93 -5.53 3.60 -7.07
N ALA A 94 -6.82 3.77 -6.80
CA ALA A 94 -7.35 4.59 -5.71
C ALA A 94 -6.80 6.03 -5.70
N ASP A 95 -6.46 6.58 -6.87
CA ASP A 95 -5.85 7.92 -7.04
C ASP A 95 -4.54 8.11 -6.26
N LEU A 96 -3.74 7.04 -6.16
CA LEU A 96 -2.48 6.97 -5.43
C LEU A 96 -1.29 6.61 -6.34
N GLY A 97 -1.36 6.87 -7.65
CA GLY A 97 -0.35 6.45 -8.64
C GLY A 97 1.08 6.86 -8.29
N ARG A 98 1.29 8.10 -7.84
CA ARG A 98 2.61 8.56 -7.37
C ARG A 98 3.08 7.82 -6.12
N PHE A 99 2.18 7.53 -5.19
CA PHE A 99 2.51 6.77 -3.99
C PHE A 99 2.95 5.34 -4.35
N TRP A 100 2.22 4.67 -5.26
CA TRP A 100 2.58 3.32 -5.72
C TRP A 100 3.92 3.29 -6.46
N LEU A 101 4.18 4.28 -7.32
CA LEU A 101 5.45 4.41 -8.04
C LEU A 101 6.65 4.59 -7.07
N GLU A 102 6.47 5.44 -6.06
CA GLU A 102 7.51 5.64 -5.02
C GLU A 102 7.69 4.40 -4.15
N PHE A 103 6.66 3.58 -3.99
CA PHE A 103 6.77 2.31 -3.28
C PHE A 103 7.55 1.28 -4.09
N GLU A 104 7.30 1.18 -5.40
CA GLU A 104 8.03 0.28 -6.29
C GLU A 104 9.53 0.63 -6.37
N ARG A 105 9.85 1.92 -6.59
CA ARG A 105 11.20 2.35 -7.02
C ARG A 105 11.95 3.22 -6.02
N GLY A 106 11.23 3.78 -5.07
CA GLY A 106 11.74 4.78 -4.17
C GLY A 106 12.30 4.20 -2.88
N THR A 107 12.26 5.03 -1.85
CA THR A 107 12.69 4.66 -0.50
C THR A 107 11.51 4.79 0.45
N PRO A 108 11.53 4.14 1.62
CA PRO A 108 10.52 4.36 2.65
C PRO A 108 10.20 5.84 2.95
N TRP A 109 11.20 6.72 2.83
CA TRP A 109 11.05 8.16 3.00
C TRP A 109 10.28 8.83 1.85
N SER A 110 10.52 8.42 0.61
CA SER A 110 9.80 8.98 -0.54
C SER A 110 8.36 8.49 -0.58
N VAL A 111 8.10 7.24 -0.19
CA VAL A 111 6.76 6.70 0.02
C VAL A 111 5.99 7.50 1.07
N ARG A 112 6.61 7.73 2.23
CA ARG A 112 6.03 8.58 3.30
C ARG A 112 5.68 9.97 2.79
N ARG A 113 6.61 10.58 2.04
CA ARG A 113 6.43 11.92 1.49
C ARG A 113 5.27 11.97 0.50
N ALA A 114 5.20 11.03 -0.44
CA ALA A 114 4.13 10.97 -1.43
C ALA A 114 2.75 10.85 -0.77
N LEU A 115 2.63 9.97 0.25
CA LEU A 115 1.37 9.82 0.98
C LEU A 115 1.00 11.09 1.78
N THR A 116 1.98 11.73 2.40
CA THR A 116 1.77 13.00 3.13
C THR A 116 1.27 14.10 2.19
N GLU A 117 1.89 14.23 1.01
CA GLU A 117 1.48 15.20 0.00
C GLU A 117 0.04 14.94 -0.47
N LYS A 118 -0.34 13.68 -0.71
CA LYS A 118 -1.72 13.34 -1.09
C LYS A 118 -2.74 13.63 -0.01
N ILE A 119 -2.45 13.33 1.26
CA ILE A 119 -3.34 13.65 2.38
C ILE A 119 -3.57 15.17 2.44
N ASN A 120 -2.50 15.96 2.32
CA ASN A 120 -2.60 17.42 2.34
C ASN A 120 -3.39 18.00 1.16
N GLU A 121 -3.30 17.36 -0.02
CA GLU A 121 -4.09 17.71 -1.21
C GLU A 121 -5.59 17.52 -0.93
N ILE A 122 -5.98 16.32 -0.48
CA ILE A 122 -7.38 15.99 -0.16
C ILE A 122 -7.95 16.93 0.92
N GLU A 123 -7.17 17.25 1.96
CA GLU A 123 -7.60 18.15 3.02
C GLU A 123 -7.72 19.62 2.59
N LYS A 124 -7.03 20.04 1.52
CA LYS A 124 -7.20 21.36 0.92
C LYS A 124 -8.43 21.43 0.03
N GLU A 125 -8.73 20.36 -0.71
CA GLU A 125 -9.91 20.28 -1.59
C GLU A 125 -11.22 20.15 -0.82
N GLY A 126 -11.18 19.57 0.39
CA GLY A 126 -12.34 19.45 1.28
C GLY A 126 -12.63 20.67 2.18
N LYS A 127 -11.86 21.76 2.04
CA LYS A 127 -12.09 23.04 2.73
C LYS A 127 -12.64 24.09 1.78
#